data_AF-A0A3P8QWQ6-F1
#
_entry.id   AF-A0A3P8QWQ6-F1
#
_cell.length_a   1.000
_cell.length_b   1.000
_cell.length_c   1.000
_cell.angle_alpha   90.00
_cell.angle_beta   90.00
_cell.angle_gamma   90.00
#
_symmetry.space_group_name_H-M   'P 1'
#
loop_
_entity.id
_entity.type
_entity.pdbx_description
1 polymer ?
#
loop_
_entity_poly.entity_id
_entity_poly.type
_entity_poly.pdbx_seq_one_letter_code
_entity_poly.pdbx_strand_id
1 'polypeptide(L)'
;MELMEQHVISYDVEKDLLPLVLSNCQYSLERGHETISEYDLPRIQQQILTRFLQGKPLITRAGIPTLVNMQERDYETIFKTVHGKVPQTALSRLIWNSVSRQLDSYSEVCEALKIVELLLGYLSMTGGDPKMKLVTYLQEILKMDQNINQHILKAFGKCHLRHCVCLWQVLSSLRSEKMLQLKREPFSGYPAEYQVPLTEENKTELKGFMSRGNMDQWLLEMHEFLLLCLGRLRATEDYNPSWSLKEAVSAYMDRKEVEVPTYVKENLSEKVKLSQIIETWKYTITAKQELMNE
;
A
#
# COMPACT_ATOMS: atom_id res chain seq x y z
N MET A 1 18.76 -18.38 9.82
CA MET A 1 19.21 -19.26 10.91
C MET A 1 18.03 -19.41 11.85
N GLU A 2 17.60 -20.63 12.11
CA GLU A 2 16.50 -20.88 13.06
C GLU A 2 17.02 -20.60 14.49
N LEU A 3 16.30 -19.77 15.25
CA LEU A 3 16.68 -19.42 16.62
C LEU A 3 16.36 -20.61 17.53
N MET A 4 17.35 -21.04 18.31
CA MET A 4 17.27 -22.14 19.27
C MET A 4 17.70 -21.58 20.64
N GLU A 5 17.32 -22.24 21.74
CA GLU A 5 17.60 -21.77 23.10
C GLU A 5 19.09 -21.44 23.32
N GLN A 6 20.00 -22.23 22.74
CA GLN A 6 21.45 -22.02 22.82
C GLN A 6 21.94 -20.69 22.22
N HIS A 7 21.16 -20.07 21.32
CA HIS A 7 21.50 -18.79 20.68
C HIS A 7 21.14 -17.58 21.57
N VAL A 8 20.29 -17.77 22.58
CA VAL A 8 19.85 -16.71 23.50
C VAL A 8 20.71 -16.73 24.76
N ILE A 9 20.93 -15.58 25.37
CA ILE A 9 21.53 -15.48 26.70
C ILE A 9 20.46 -15.90 27.71
N SER A 10 20.68 -17.03 28.38
CA SER A 10 19.78 -17.59 29.39
C SER A 10 20.62 -18.00 30.59
N TYR A 11 20.16 -17.64 31.80
CA TYR A 11 20.78 -17.98 33.07
C TYR A 11 19.73 -17.99 34.18
N ASP A 12 19.97 -18.80 35.21
CA ASP A 12 19.19 -18.84 36.44
C ASP A 12 19.96 -18.12 37.57
N VAL A 13 19.28 -17.23 38.28
CA VAL A 13 19.92 -16.40 39.31
C VAL A 13 20.41 -17.25 40.48
N GLU A 14 19.61 -18.22 40.94
CA GLU A 14 19.90 -19.02 42.14
C GLU A 14 20.89 -20.14 41.85
N LYS A 15 20.79 -20.75 40.66
CA LYS A 15 21.64 -21.89 40.28
C LYS A 15 22.95 -21.48 39.64
N ASP A 16 22.96 -20.38 38.87
CA ASP A 16 24.11 -20.03 38.05
C ASP A 16 24.87 -18.81 38.59
N LEU A 17 24.15 -17.73 38.92
CA LEU A 17 24.79 -16.47 39.34
C LEU A 17 25.17 -16.46 40.82
N LEU A 18 24.28 -16.91 41.71
CA LEU A 18 24.53 -16.86 43.16
C LEU A 18 25.76 -17.68 43.57
N PRO A 19 25.97 -18.93 43.10
CA PRO A 19 27.17 -19.69 43.43
C PRO A 19 28.44 -19.06 42.84
N LEU A 20 28.33 -18.45 41.65
CA LEU A 20 29.44 -17.75 41.00
C LEU A 20 29.87 -16.54 41.84
N VAL A 21 28.94 -15.69 42.27
CA VAL A 21 29.24 -14.52 43.09
C VAL A 21 29.82 -14.93 44.46
N LEU A 22 29.21 -15.91 45.14
CA LEU A 22 29.69 -16.39 46.43
C LEU A 22 31.09 -17.03 46.35
N SER A 23 31.39 -17.74 45.26
CA SER A 23 32.73 -18.35 45.05
C SER A 23 33.86 -17.34 44.85
N ASN A 24 33.52 -16.09 44.54
CA ASN A 24 34.47 -14.98 44.38
C ASN A 24 34.35 -13.94 45.52
N CYS A 25 33.68 -14.29 46.62
CA CYS A 25 33.66 -13.52 47.85
C CYS A 25 34.80 -14.00 48.77
N GLN A 26 35.69 -13.09 49.16
CA GLN A 26 36.78 -13.35 50.08
C GLN A 26 36.47 -12.69 51.44
N TYR A 27 36.72 -13.43 52.52
CA TYR A 27 36.54 -12.94 53.88
C TYR A 27 37.90 -12.69 54.52
N SER A 28 38.17 -11.46 54.93
CA SER A 28 39.37 -11.10 55.69
C SER A 28 39.01 -10.76 57.14
N LEU A 29 39.74 -11.35 58.08
CA LEU A 29 39.61 -11.10 59.51
C LEU A 29 40.84 -10.36 60.02
N GLU A 30 40.69 -9.07 60.30
CA GLU A 30 41.73 -8.29 60.97
C GLU A 30 41.57 -8.37 62.50
N ARG A 31 42.67 -8.57 63.25
CA ARG A 31 42.62 -8.70 64.71
C ARG A 31 42.07 -7.42 65.35
N GLY A 32 40.83 -7.49 65.83
CA GLY A 32 40.17 -6.40 66.57
C GLY A 32 39.05 -5.67 65.82
N HIS A 33 38.75 -6.06 64.58
CA HIS A 33 37.68 -5.46 63.77
C HIS A 33 36.69 -6.52 63.22
N GLU A 34 35.54 -6.06 62.69
CA GLU A 34 34.50 -6.90 62.08
C GLU A 34 35.00 -7.56 60.77
N THR A 35 34.43 -8.70 60.41
CA THR A 35 34.77 -9.43 59.17
C THR A 35 34.48 -8.59 57.94
N ILE A 36 35.50 -8.29 57.14
CA ILE A 36 35.34 -7.56 55.87
C ILE A 36 35.14 -8.58 54.76
N SER A 37 34.09 -8.39 53.96
CA SER A 37 33.80 -9.21 52.77
C SER A 37 34.18 -8.43 51.52
N GLU A 38 35.08 -8.96 50.70
CA GLU A 38 35.55 -8.34 49.45
C GLU A 38 35.19 -9.22 48.25
N TYR A 39 34.66 -8.60 47.19
CA TYR A 39 34.26 -9.29 45.97
C TYR A 39 35.25 -9.00 44.84
N ASP A 40 35.79 -10.05 44.23
CA ASP A 40 36.66 -9.95 43.06
C ASP A 40 35.81 -9.71 41.79
N LEU A 41 35.41 -8.45 41.58
CA LEU A 41 34.60 -8.04 40.44
C LEU A 41 35.23 -8.37 39.07
N PRO A 42 36.55 -8.17 38.84
CA PRO A 42 37.19 -8.57 37.58
C PRO A 42 37.01 -10.05 37.27
N ARG A 43 37.17 -10.92 38.27
CA ARG A 43 37.03 -12.37 38.10
C ARG A 43 35.58 -12.79 37.88
N ILE A 44 34.64 -12.18 38.59
CA ILE A 44 33.19 -12.38 38.37
C ILE A 44 32.83 -12.00 36.94
N GLN A 45 33.27 -10.83 36.47
CA GLN A 45 33.01 -10.34 35.11
C GLN A 45 33.55 -11.31 34.04
N GLN A 46 34.79 -11.80 34.20
CA GLN A 46 35.39 -12.73 33.25
C GLN A 46 34.61 -14.07 33.20
N GLN A 47 34.17 -14.57 34.36
CA GLN A 47 33.39 -15.81 34.41
C GLN A 47 32.01 -15.65 33.76
N ILE A 48 31.35 -14.50 33.94
CA ILE A 48 30.07 -14.19 33.28
C ILE A 48 30.24 -14.11 31.76
N LEU A 49 31.26 -13.38 31.30
CA LEU A 49 31.55 -13.25 29.87
C LEU A 49 31.79 -14.61 29.22
N THR A 50 32.62 -15.44 29.85
CA THR A 50 33.01 -16.74 29.31
C THR A 50 31.86 -17.74 29.31
N ARG A 51 31.04 -17.77 30.37
CA ARG A 51 29.97 -18.78 30.52
C ARG A 51 28.68 -18.45 29.80
N PHE A 52 28.27 -17.18 29.77
CA PHE A 52 26.92 -16.81 29.29
C PHE A 52 26.91 -16.00 27.99
N LEU A 53 27.98 -15.25 27.71
CA LEU A 53 27.99 -14.26 26.64
C LEU A 53 28.88 -14.68 25.45
N GLN A 54 29.97 -15.39 25.70
CA GLN A 54 30.90 -15.83 24.67
C GLN A 54 30.25 -16.86 23.72
N GLY A 55 30.44 -16.67 22.42
CA GLY A 55 29.91 -17.56 21.38
C GLY A 55 28.43 -17.34 21.03
N LYS A 56 27.74 -16.37 21.65
CA LYS A 56 26.37 -16.02 21.30
C LYS A 56 26.33 -15.26 19.96
N PRO A 57 25.48 -15.66 19.00
CA PRO A 57 25.38 -14.99 17.71
C PRO A 57 24.67 -13.63 17.82
N LEU A 58 24.95 -12.72 16.89
CA LEU A 58 24.18 -11.49 16.73
C LEU A 58 22.81 -11.81 16.11
N ILE A 59 21.74 -11.62 16.87
CA ILE A 59 20.37 -11.90 16.39
C ILE A 59 19.90 -10.75 15.50
N THR A 60 19.76 -11.02 14.20
CA THR A 60 19.21 -10.07 13.22
C THR A 60 17.68 -10.21 13.11
N ARG A 61 16.98 -9.14 12.70
CA ARG A 61 15.52 -9.17 12.47
C ARG A 61 15.06 -9.96 11.24
N ALA A 62 15.97 -10.63 10.53
CA ALA A 62 15.65 -11.41 9.35
C ALA A 62 14.90 -12.71 9.72
N GLY A 63 13.74 -12.95 9.12
CA GLY A 63 12.97 -14.19 9.31
C GLY A 63 12.04 -14.20 10.53
N ILE A 64 11.78 -13.06 11.16
CA ILE A 64 10.73 -12.95 12.19
C ILE A 64 9.38 -13.29 11.54
N PRO A 65 8.62 -14.28 12.07
CA PRO A 65 7.27 -14.58 11.61
C PRO A 65 6.41 -13.33 11.77
N THR A 66 6.24 -12.60 10.67
CA THR A 66 5.47 -11.37 10.64
C THR A 66 4.15 -11.71 9.98
N LEU A 67 3.05 -11.51 10.71
CA LEU A 67 1.72 -11.50 10.11
C LEU A 67 1.66 -10.30 9.16
N VAL A 68 1.93 -10.54 7.88
CA VAL A 68 1.63 -9.56 6.84
C VAL A 68 0.14 -9.68 6.57
N ASN A 69 -0.63 -8.68 6.96
CA ASN A 69 -2.04 -8.63 6.58
C ASN A 69 -2.09 -8.45 5.05
N MET A 70 -2.32 -9.53 4.32
CA MET A 70 -2.42 -9.55 2.85
C MET A 70 -3.51 -8.60 2.31
N GLN A 71 -4.37 -8.04 3.17
CA GLN A 71 -5.34 -7.01 2.80
C GLN A 71 -4.69 -5.65 2.52
N GLU A 72 -3.51 -5.36 3.08
CA GLU A 72 -2.69 -4.20 2.71
C GLU A 72 -1.61 -4.65 1.71
N ARG A 73 -2.03 -5.08 0.51
CA ARG A 73 -1.06 -5.20 -0.59
C ARG A 73 -0.51 -3.80 -0.87
N ASP A 74 0.79 -3.63 -0.72
CA ASP A 74 1.47 -2.39 -1.10
C ASP A 74 1.52 -2.28 -2.62
N TYR A 75 0.38 -1.86 -3.19
CA TYR A 75 0.24 -1.68 -4.63
C TYR A 75 1.22 -0.66 -5.19
N GLU A 76 1.71 0.29 -4.38
CA GLU A 76 2.75 1.22 -4.82
C GLU A 76 4.05 0.46 -5.15
N THR A 77 4.49 -0.44 -4.27
CA THR A 77 5.64 -1.30 -4.52
C THR A 77 5.38 -2.29 -5.65
N ILE A 78 4.17 -2.85 -5.75
CA ILE A 78 3.79 -3.74 -6.85
C ILE A 78 3.86 -3.00 -8.20
N PHE A 79 3.35 -1.77 -8.28
CA PHE A 79 3.37 -1.00 -9.52
C PHE A 79 4.79 -0.64 -9.94
N LYS A 80 5.64 -0.22 -8.99
CA LYS A 80 7.07 0.07 -9.24
C LYS A 80 7.81 -1.18 -9.75
N THR A 81 7.59 -2.33 -9.12
CA THR A 81 8.24 -3.60 -9.54
C THR A 81 7.71 -4.11 -10.88
N VAL A 82 6.41 -4.03 -11.13
CA VAL A 82 5.81 -4.39 -12.42
C VAL A 82 6.32 -3.45 -13.52
N HIS A 83 6.37 -2.14 -13.30
CA HIS A 83 6.88 -1.18 -14.27
C HIS A 83 8.33 -1.47 -14.66
N GLY A 84 9.19 -1.86 -13.70
CA GLY A 84 10.57 -2.25 -13.96
C GLY A 84 10.73 -3.56 -14.75
N LYS A 85 9.78 -4.50 -14.65
CA LYS A 85 9.84 -5.81 -15.34
C LYS A 85 9.06 -5.84 -16.66
N VAL A 86 7.95 -5.12 -16.73
CA VAL A 86 6.99 -5.08 -17.84
C VAL A 86 6.60 -3.62 -18.07
N PRO A 87 7.20 -2.93 -19.06
CA PRO A 87 6.85 -1.56 -19.40
C PRO A 87 5.33 -1.36 -19.50
N GLN A 88 4.78 -0.47 -18.68
CA GLN A 88 3.35 -0.19 -18.62
C GLN A 88 2.97 1.00 -19.51
N THR A 89 1.79 0.96 -20.11
CA THR A 89 1.24 2.03 -20.95
C THR A 89 -0.23 2.29 -20.63
N ALA A 90 -0.67 3.53 -20.79
CA ALA A 90 -2.07 3.91 -20.61
C ALA A 90 -3.00 3.15 -21.59
N LEU A 91 -4.22 2.88 -21.13
CA LEU A 91 -5.27 2.30 -21.97
C LEU A 91 -5.86 3.38 -22.88
N SER A 92 -6.11 3.04 -24.16
CA SER A 92 -6.89 3.91 -25.02
C SER A 92 -8.33 4.02 -24.52
N ARG A 93 -8.97 5.18 -24.72
CA ARG A 93 -10.36 5.43 -24.34
C ARG A 93 -11.35 4.41 -24.93
N LEU A 94 -11.04 3.88 -26.12
CA LEU A 94 -11.83 2.83 -26.76
C LEU A 94 -11.79 1.51 -26.00
N ILE A 95 -10.62 1.12 -25.48
CA ILE A 95 -10.48 -0.10 -24.68
C ILE A 95 -11.14 0.10 -23.32
N TRP A 96 -10.94 1.26 -22.69
CA TRP A 96 -11.61 1.61 -21.44
C TRP A 96 -13.14 1.50 -21.55
N ASN A 97 -13.74 2.15 -22.55
CA ASN A 97 -15.18 2.07 -22.81
C ASN A 97 -15.64 0.63 -23.09
N SER A 98 -14.81 -0.15 -23.79
CA SER A 98 -15.10 -1.56 -24.06
C SER A 98 -15.11 -2.40 -22.79
N VAL A 99 -14.19 -2.16 -21.85
CA VAL A 99 -14.15 -2.86 -20.56
C VAL A 99 -15.35 -2.45 -19.71
N SER A 100 -15.62 -1.15 -19.60
CA SER A 100 -16.73 -0.63 -18.79
C SER A 100 -18.10 -1.08 -19.28
N ARG A 101 -18.29 -1.26 -20.60
CA ARG A 101 -19.56 -1.75 -21.18
C ARG A 101 -19.75 -3.26 -21.08
N GLN A 102 -18.68 -4.01 -20.82
CA GLN A 102 -18.76 -5.48 -20.72
C GLN A 102 -18.92 -5.97 -19.28
N LEU A 103 -18.72 -5.09 -18.30
CA LEU A 103 -18.84 -5.37 -16.88
C LEU A 103 -19.99 -4.54 -16.30
N ASP A 104 -21.20 -5.08 -16.39
CA ASP A 104 -22.42 -4.35 -16.04
C ASP A 104 -22.72 -4.41 -14.54
N SER A 105 -22.47 -5.56 -13.90
CA SER A 105 -22.76 -5.77 -12.49
C SER A 105 -21.58 -5.43 -11.58
N TYR A 106 -21.88 -5.01 -10.34
CA TYR A 106 -20.85 -4.79 -9.32
C TYR A 106 -20.02 -6.06 -9.04
N SER A 107 -20.65 -7.24 -9.09
CA SER A 107 -19.96 -8.52 -8.87
C SER A 107 -18.93 -8.81 -9.95
N GLU A 108 -19.27 -8.60 -11.23
CA GLU A 108 -18.34 -8.80 -12.35
C GLU A 108 -17.15 -7.85 -12.26
N VAL A 109 -17.37 -6.59 -11.89
CA VAL A 109 -16.27 -5.62 -11.70
C VAL A 109 -15.37 -6.06 -10.54
N CYS A 110 -15.93 -6.53 -9.43
CA CYS A 110 -15.15 -7.04 -8.31
C CYS A 110 -14.34 -8.29 -8.67
N GLU A 111 -14.91 -9.22 -9.45
CA GLU A 111 -14.23 -10.42 -9.90
C GLU A 111 -13.11 -10.08 -10.89
N ALA A 112 -13.37 -9.21 -11.86
CA ALA A 112 -12.38 -8.70 -12.80
C ALA A 112 -11.22 -8.00 -12.07
N LEU A 113 -11.52 -7.16 -11.08
CA LEU A 113 -10.50 -6.49 -10.28
C LEU A 113 -9.63 -7.50 -9.54
N LYS A 114 -10.22 -8.50 -8.87
CA LYS A 114 -9.45 -9.55 -8.17
C LYS A 114 -8.52 -10.32 -9.10
N ILE A 115 -8.95 -10.60 -10.33
CA ILE A 115 -8.10 -11.27 -11.33
C ILE A 115 -6.90 -10.38 -11.69
N VAL A 116 -7.12 -9.08 -11.89
CA VAL A 116 -6.04 -8.13 -12.19
C VAL A 116 -5.10 -7.93 -11.00
N GLU A 117 -5.62 -7.88 -9.78
CA GLU A 117 -4.81 -7.81 -8.55
C GLU A 117 -3.94 -9.06 -8.37
N LEU A 118 -4.49 -10.24 -8.63
CA LEU A 118 -3.74 -11.50 -8.63
C LEU A 118 -2.64 -11.45 -9.69
N LEU A 119 -2.98 -11.08 -10.91
CA LEU A 119 -2.06 -10.95 -12.03
C LEU A 119 -0.90 -9.99 -11.72
N LEU A 120 -1.18 -8.81 -11.19
CA LEU A 120 -0.16 -7.84 -10.81
C LEU A 120 0.81 -8.41 -9.76
N GLY A 121 0.30 -9.20 -8.82
CA GLY A 121 1.12 -9.95 -7.86
C GLY A 121 2.02 -11.01 -8.52
N TYR A 122 1.58 -11.64 -9.61
CA TYR A 122 2.44 -12.56 -10.38
C TYR A 122 3.47 -11.78 -11.21
N LEU A 123 3.04 -10.75 -11.94
CA LEU A 123 3.92 -9.95 -12.79
C LEU A 123 5.03 -9.25 -11.99
N SER A 124 4.76 -8.85 -10.75
CA SER A 124 5.79 -8.28 -9.87
C SER A 124 6.88 -9.30 -9.54
N MET A 125 6.57 -10.60 -9.56
CA MET A 125 7.52 -11.69 -9.30
C MET A 125 8.18 -12.20 -10.58
N THR A 126 7.40 -12.50 -11.61
CA THR A 126 7.87 -13.21 -12.82
C THR A 126 8.19 -12.30 -14.00
N GLY A 127 7.63 -11.09 -14.04
CA GLY A 127 7.60 -10.28 -15.26
C GLY A 127 6.77 -10.94 -16.37
N GLY A 128 7.01 -10.54 -17.63
CA GLY A 128 6.32 -11.07 -18.80
C GLY A 128 6.55 -10.21 -20.05
N ASP A 129 6.13 -10.69 -21.22
CA ASP A 129 6.19 -9.90 -22.46
C ASP A 129 5.09 -8.82 -22.47
N PRO A 130 5.43 -7.52 -22.54
CA PRO A 130 4.45 -6.42 -22.61
C PRO A 130 3.44 -6.55 -23.76
N LYS A 131 3.79 -7.27 -24.84
CA LYS A 131 2.94 -7.49 -26.01
C LYS A 131 2.07 -8.74 -25.90
N MET A 132 2.26 -9.58 -24.89
CA MET A 132 1.42 -10.75 -24.68
C MET A 132 0.00 -10.32 -24.33
N LYS A 133 -0.99 -10.98 -24.95
CA LYS A 133 -2.40 -10.74 -24.64
C LYS A 133 -2.68 -11.17 -23.21
N LEU A 134 -3.45 -10.35 -22.51
CA LEU A 134 -3.81 -10.59 -21.11
C LEU A 134 -4.53 -11.94 -20.95
N VAL A 135 -5.50 -12.21 -21.83
CA VAL A 135 -6.27 -13.46 -21.84
C VAL A 135 -5.36 -14.69 -22.03
N THR A 136 -4.42 -14.62 -22.96
CA THR A 136 -3.46 -15.70 -23.22
C THR A 136 -2.60 -15.97 -21.99
N TYR A 137 -2.12 -14.93 -21.30
CA TYR A 137 -1.34 -15.11 -20.07
C TYR A 137 -2.17 -15.78 -18.95
N LEU A 138 -3.42 -15.36 -18.76
CA LEU A 138 -4.31 -15.94 -17.75
C LEU A 138 -4.59 -17.44 -18.01
N GLN A 139 -4.83 -17.81 -19.27
CA GLN A 139 -5.19 -19.17 -19.65
C GLN A 139 -3.96 -20.10 -19.75
N GLU A 140 -2.89 -19.64 -20.40
CA GLU A 140 -1.77 -20.52 -20.76
C GLU A 140 -0.67 -20.55 -19.68
N ILE A 141 -0.42 -19.42 -19.00
CA ILE A 141 0.64 -19.30 -17.99
C ILE A 141 0.08 -19.52 -16.59
N LEU A 142 -0.97 -18.77 -16.21
CA LEU A 142 -1.58 -18.92 -14.88
C LEU A 142 -2.57 -20.09 -14.77
N LYS A 143 -2.90 -20.76 -15.89
CA LYS A 143 -3.81 -21.92 -15.93
C LYS A 143 -5.16 -21.65 -15.25
N MET A 144 -5.77 -20.48 -15.55
CA MET A 144 -7.05 -20.05 -15.00
C MET A 144 -8.24 -20.19 -15.98
N ASP A 145 -8.12 -21.05 -16.98
CA ASP A 145 -9.10 -21.22 -18.06
C ASP A 145 -10.51 -21.62 -17.58
N GLN A 146 -10.61 -22.36 -16.48
CA GLN A 146 -11.89 -22.81 -15.92
C GLN A 146 -12.46 -21.87 -14.84
N ASN A 147 -11.67 -20.89 -14.39
CA ASN A 147 -11.99 -20.10 -13.20
C ASN A 147 -12.46 -18.67 -13.52
N ILE A 148 -12.51 -18.29 -14.80
CA ILE A 148 -12.84 -16.93 -15.23
C ILE A 148 -14.10 -16.94 -16.10
N ASN A 149 -15.07 -16.11 -15.73
CA ASN A 149 -16.28 -15.92 -16.52
C ASN A 149 -15.97 -15.41 -17.94
N GLN A 150 -16.64 -15.96 -18.95
CA GLN A 150 -16.47 -15.57 -20.37
C GLN A 150 -16.67 -14.07 -20.60
N HIS A 151 -17.55 -13.41 -19.86
CA HIS A 151 -17.77 -11.97 -19.95
C HIS A 151 -16.52 -11.17 -19.57
N ILE A 152 -15.81 -11.59 -18.52
CA ILE A 152 -14.55 -10.97 -18.08
C ILE A 152 -13.43 -11.20 -19.10
N LEU A 153 -13.35 -12.42 -19.67
CA LEU A 153 -12.38 -12.71 -20.73
C LEU A 153 -12.61 -11.86 -21.98
N LYS A 154 -13.86 -11.63 -22.37
CA LYS A 154 -14.21 -10.73 -23.47
C LYS A 154 -13.77 -9.29 -23.15
N ALA A 155 -13.95 -8.84 -21.90
CA ALA A 155 -13.57 -7.49 -21.48
C ALA A 155 -12.06 -7.28 -21.60
N PHE A 156 -11.29 -8.32 -21.24
CA PHE A 156 -9.83 -8.33 -21.31
C PHE A 156 -9.27 -8.64 -22.70
N GLY A 157 -10.10 -9.00 -23.68
CA GLY A 157 -9.65 -9.49 -24.99
C GLY A 157 -8.79 -8.51 -25.79
N LYS A 158 -8.90 -7.20 -25.54
CA LYS A 158 -8.08 -6.15 -26.18
C LYS A 158 -6.90 -5.69 -25.30
N CYS A 159 -6.77 -6.23 -24.10
CA CYS A 159 -5.72 -5.87 -23.16
C CYS A 159 -4.48 -6.74 -23.32
N HIS A 160 -3.33 -6.16 -23.00
CA HIS A 160 -2.01 -6.82 -23.02
C HIS A 160 -1.35 -6.62 -21.65
N LEU A 161 -0.26 -7.33 -21.37
CA LEU A 161 0.43 -7.23 -20.07
C LEU A 161 0.97 -5.82 -19.77
N ARG A 162 1.25 -5.02 -20.80
CA ARG A 162 1.59 -3.60 -20.64
C ARG A 162 0.45 -2.72 -20.09
N HIS A 163 -0.79 -3.21 -20.06
CA HIS A 163 -1.95 -2.43 -19.63
C HIS A 163 -2.40 -2.73 -18.20
N CYS A 164 -1.73 -3.64 -17.49
CA CYS A 164 -2.23 -4.20 -16.23
C CYS A 164 -2.41 -3.17 -15.11
N VAL A 165 -1.46 -2.24 -14.95
CA VAL A 165 -1.57 -1.18 -13.93
C VAL A 165 -2.73 -0.24 -14.25
N CYS A 166 -2.84 0.21 -15.51
CA CYS A 166 -3.95 1.07 -15.93
C CYS A 166 -5.31 0.35 -15.85
N LEU A 167 -5.35 -0.95 -16.15
CA LEU A 167 -6.55 -1.76 -16.01
C LEU A 167 -6.99 -1.88 -14.54
N TRP A 168 -6.04 -1.98 -13.60
CA TRP A 168 -6.35 -1.93 -12.18
C TRP A 168 -6.98 -0.59 -11.79
N GLN A 169 -6.39 0.54 -12.20
CA GLN A 169 -6.94 1.89 -11.93
C GLN A 169 -8.39 2.01 -12.46
N VAL A 170 -8.62 1.51 -13.67
CA VAL A 170 -9.94 1.53 -14.32
C VAL A 170 -10.95 0.69 -13.55
N LEU A 171 -10.60 -0.55 -13.21
CA LEU A 171 -11.52 -1.46 -12.52
C LEU A 171 -11.77 -1.03 -11.07
N SER A 172 -10.77 -0.46 -10.40
CA SER A 172 -10.92 0.09 -9.07
C SER A 172 -11.86 1.31 -9.08
N SER A 173 -11.69 2.24 -10.02
CA SER A 173 -12.59 3.39 -10.17
C SER A 173 -14.01 2.93 -10.50
N LEU A 174 -14.16 2.03 -11.47
CA LEU A 174 -15.45 1.49 -11.88
C LEU A 174 -16.17 0.78 -10.73
N ARG A 175 -15.42 0.08 -9.86
CA ARG A 175 -15.98 -0.55 -8.65
C ARG A 175 -16.58 0.49 -7.73
N SER A 176 -15.84 1.57 -7.43
CA SER A 176 -16.33 2.65 -6.56
C SER A 176 -17.49 3.41 -7.21
N GLU A 177 -17.47 3.62 -8.53
CA GLU A 177 -18.57 4.23 -9.29
C GLU A 177 -19.86 3.38 -9.19
N LYS A 178 -19.75 2.05 -9.36
CA LYS A 178 -20.89 1.13 -9.21
C LYS A 178 -21.43 1.11 -7.79
N MET A 179 -20.58 1.29 -6.76
CA MET A 179 -21.06 1.45 -5.38
C MET A 179 -21.93 2.70 -5.21
N LEU A 180 -21.51 3.84 -5.79
CA LEU A 180 -22.31 5.07 -5.77
C LEU A 180 -23.67 4.89 -6.45
N GLN A 181 -23.70 4.22 -7.61
CA GLN A 181 -24.96 3.89 -8.32
C GLN A 181 -25.89 3.01 -7.47
N LEU A 182 -25.32 2.13 -6.65
CA LEU A 182 -26.06 1.28 -5.69
C LEU A 182 -26.37 2.00 -4.36
N LYS A 183 -26.14 3.31 -4.26
CA LYS A 183 -26.30 4.13 -3.04
C LYS A 183 -25.48 3.61 -1.84
N ARG A 184 -24.31 3.04 -2.13
CA ARG A 184 -23.33 2.60 -1.11
C ARG A 184 -22.14 3.55 -1.10
N GLU A 185 -21.60 3.82 0.09
CA GLU A 185 -20.44 4.68 0.27
C GLU A 185 -19.13 3.93 0.00
N PRO A 186 -18.35 4.28 -1.06
CA PRO A 186 -17.11 3.58 -1.40
C PRO A 186 -15.94 3.88 -0.45
N PHE A 187 -15.99 4.98 0.29
CA PHE A 187 -14.90 5.45 1.16
C PHE A 187 -15.31 5.52 2.64
N SER A 188 -16.30 4.73 3.08
CA SER A 188 -16.83 4.79 4.45
C SER A 188 -15.79 4.49 5.56
N GLY A 189 -14.68 3.82 5.22
CA GLY A 189 -13.58 3.51 6.15
C GLY A 189 -12.47 4.56 6.23
N TYR A 190 -12.61 5.69 5.54
CA TYR A 190 -11.57 6.72 5.45
C TYR A 190 -11.67 7.69 6.65
N PRO A 191 -10.57 8.37 7.02
CA PRO A 191 -10.60 9.40 8.04
C PRO A 191 -11.66 10.47 7.73
N ALA A 192 -12.39 10.91 8.76
CA ALA A 192 -13.48 11.89 8.60
C ALA A 192 -12.96 13.26 8.14
N GLU A 193 -11.68 13.54 8.38
CA GLU A 193 -10.98 14.75 7.98
C GLU A 193 -10.92 14.93 6.46
N TYR A 194 -11.06 13.85 5.67
CA TYR A 194 -11.10 13.87 4.20
C TYR A 194 -12.51 13.88 3.60
N GLN A 195 -13.54 13.90 4.45
CA GLN A 195 -14.96 13.82 4.05
C GLN A 195 -15.70 15.15 4.27
N VAL A 196 -14.99 16.27 4.17
CA VAL A 196 -15.60 17.60 4.31
C VAL A 196 -16.42 17.93 3.06
N PRO A 197 -17.68 18.40 3.22
CA PRO A 197 -18.52 18.74 2.09
C PRO A 197 -17.94 19.90 1.26
N LEU A 198 -18.22 19.87 -0.04
CA LEU A 198 -17.89 20.96 -0.96
C LEU A 198 -18.83 22.14 -0.76
N THR A 199 -18.27 23.34 -0.73
CA THR A 199 -19.04 24.59 -0.83
C THR A 199 -19.49 24.82 -2.28
N GLU A 200 -20.55 25.62 -2.47
CA GLU A 200 -21.06 25.96 -3.82
C GLU A 200 -20.01 26.70 -4.68
N GLU A 201 -19.16 27.51 -4.05
CA GLU A 201 -18.01 28.14 -4.73
C GLU A 201 -17.02 27.09 -5.25
N ASN A 202 -16.70 26.06 -4.46
CA ASN A 202 -15.79 25.01 -4.89
C ASN A 202 -16.40 24.17 -6.03
N LYS A 203 -17.72 23.93 -6.00
CA LYS A 203 -18.42 23.22 -7.08
C LYS A 203 -18.37 23.98 -8.40
N THR A 204 -18.58 25.31 -8.38
CA THR A 204 -18.52 26.13 -9.59
C THR A 204 -17.11 26.18 -10.19
N GLU A 205 -16.08 26.29 -9.35
CA GLU A 205 -14.68 26.20 -9.78
C GLU A 205 -14.33 24.83 -10.37
N LEU A 206 -14.74 23.73 -9.71
CA LEU A 206 -14.55 22.37 -10.22
C LEU A 206 -15.27 22.15 -11.56
N LYS A 207 -16.48 22.70 -11.74
CA LYS A 207 -17.20 22.63 -13.02
C LYS A 207 -16.45 23.34 -14.14
N GLY A 208 -15.87 24.51 -13.84
CA GLY A 208 -14.98 25.21 -14.77
C GLY A 208 -13.75 24.37 -15.15
N PHE A 209 -13.10 23.73 -14.17
CA PHE A 209 -11.96 22.84 -14.39
C PHE A 209 -12.32 21.63 -15.26
N MET A 210 -13.43 20.95 -14.95
CA MET A 210 -13.90 19.77 -15.67
C MET A 210 -14.12 20.03 -17.16
N SER A 211 -14.58 21.23 -17.53
CA SER A 211 -14.83 21.59 -18.94
C SER A 211 -13.58 21.76 -19.80
N ARG A 212 -12.39 21.93 -19.19
CA ARG A 212 -11.14 22.32 -19.86
C ARG A 212 -10.08 21.21 -19.91
N GLY A 213 -10.33 20.07 -19.27
CA GLY A 213 -9.32 19.04 -19.03
C GLY A 213 -9.74 17.63 -19.43
N ASN A 214 -8.78 16.70 -19.35
CA ASN A 214 -9.06 15.27 -19.49
C ASN A 214 -9.63 14.72 -18.17
N MET A 215 -10.97 14.75 -18.07
CA MET A 215 -11.69 14.27 -16.88
C MET A 215 -11.44 12.79 -16.59
N ASP A 216 -11.31 11.95 -17.63
CA ASP A 216 -11.15 10.50 -17.45
C ASP A 216 -9.82 10.19 -16.77
N GLN A 217 -8.71 10.76 -17.26
CA GLN A 217 -7.40 10.55 -16.64
C GLN A 217 -7.36 11.13 -15.23
N TRP A 218 -7.90 12.34 -15.04
CA TRP A 218 -7.95 12.98 -13.72
C TRP A 218 -8.68 12.11 -12.68
N LEU A 219 -9.86 11.59 -13.04
CA LEU A 219 -10.65 10.73 -12.15
C LEU A 219 -9.89 9.47 -11.73
N LEU A 220 -9.16 8.85 -12.66
CA LEU A 220 -8.36 7.66 -12.37
C LEU A 220 -7.20 7.96 -11.43
N GLU A 221 -6.46 9.05 -11.66
CA GLU A 221 -5.35 9.43 -10.78
C GLU A 221 -5.84 9.83 -9.39
N MET A 222 -6.96 10.55 -9.30
CA MET A 222 -7.57 10.90 -8.02
C MET A 222 -8.08 9.67 -7.28
N HIS A 223 -8.66 8.70 -7.98
CA HIS A 223 -9.09 7.43 -7.40
C HIS A 223 -7.92 6.62 -6.87
N GLU A 224 -6.83 6.52 -7.64
CA GLU A 224 -5.61 5.85 -7.21
C GLU A 224 -5.03 6.54 -5.97
N PHE A 225 -4.94 7.86 -5.96
CA PHE A 225 -4.44 8.62 -4.81
C PHE A 225 -5.29 8.37 -3.55
N LEU A 226 -6.62 8.35 -3.69
CA LEU A 226 -7.52 7.96 -2.60
C LEU A 226 -7.18 6.56 -2.08
N LEU A 227 -7.14 5.55 -2.95
CA LEU A 227 -6.92 4.16 -2.54
C LEU A 227 -5.53 3.90 -1.95
N LEU A 228 -4.49 4.45 -2.57
CA LEU A 228 -3.10 4.09 -2.24
C LEU A 228 -2.51 4.92 -1.12
N CYS A 229 -2.96 6.16 -0.94
CA CYS A 229 -2.42 7.07 0.06
C CYS A 229 -3.41 7.32 1.19
N LEU A 230 -4.63 7.75 0.85
CA LEU A 230 -5.59 8.21 1.85
C LEU A 230 -6.36 7.10 2.56
N GLY A 231 -6.35 5.89 2.00
CA GLY A 231 -6.92 4.68 2.62
C GLY A 231 -6.04 4.05 3.72
N ARG A 232 -4.83 4.57 3.99
CA ARG A 232 -3.91 4.02 4.99
C ARG A 232 -4.24 4.53 6.40
N LEU A 233 -3.97 3.71 7.43
CA LEU A 233 -4.24 4.02 8.85
C LEU A 233 -3.58 5.31 9.36
N ARG A 234 -2.47 5.76 8.75
CA ARG A 234 -1.74 7.00 9.11
C ARG A 234 -1.70 8.03 7.97
N ALA A 235 -2.69 7.99 7.09
CA ALA A 235 -2.74 8.90 5.93
C ALA A 235 -2.65 10.39 6.31
N THR A 236 -3.16 10.79 7.47
CA THR A 236 -3.15 12.18 7.95
C THR A 236 -1.78 12.68 8.43
N GLU A 237 -0.83 11.77 8.71
CA GLU A 237 0.56 12.12 9.04
C GLU A 237 1.34 12.47 7.75
N ASP A 238 1.15 11.68 6.70
CA ASP A 238 1.83 11.86 5.40
C ASP A 238 1.18 12.97 4.55
N TYR A 239 -0.14 13.10 4.63
CA TYR A 239 -0.93 14.06 3.85
C TYR A 239 -1.80 14.88 4.79
N ASN A 240 -1.52 16.17 4.93
CA ASN A 240 -2.30 17.02 5.83
C ASN A 240 -3.63 17.45 5.16
N PRO A 241 -4.80 17.22 5.77
CA PRO A 241 -6.10 17.63 5.21
C PRO A 241 -6.23 19.13 4.90
N SER A 242 -5.42 19.98 5.53
CA SER A 242 -5.42 21.44 5.32
C SER A 242 -4.66 21.89 4.07
N TRP A 243 -3.87 21.00 3.45
CA TRP A 243 -3.19 21.28 2.18
C TRP A 243 -4.19 21.56 1.07
N SER A 244 -3.77 22.35 0.09
CA SER A 244 -4.56 22.44 -1.14
C SER A 244 -4.53 21.10 -1.87
N LEU A 245 -5.62 20.79 -2.58
CA LEU A 245 -5.70 19.58 -3.39
C LEU A 245 -4.59 19.53 -4.44
N LYS A 246 -4.23 20.70 -5.00
CA LYS A 246 -3.18 20.87 -5.99
C LYS A 246 -1.79 20.53 -5.44
N GLU A 247 -1.45 21.00 -4.24
CA GLU A 247 -0.18 20.66 -3.57
C GLU A 247 -0.11 19.16 -3.27
N ALA A 248 -1.17 18.57 -2.71
CA ALA A 248 -1.20 17.16 -2.37
C ALA A 248 -1.05 16.26 -3.60
N VAL A 249 -1.73 16.60 -4.70
CA VAL A 249 -1.61 15.88 -5.98
C VAL A 249 -0.21 16.05 -6.57
N SER A 250 0.40 17.23 -6.45
CA SER A 250 1.77 17.44 -6.93
C SER A 250 2.76 16.56 -6.15
N ALA A 251 2.65 16.53 -4.82
CA ALA A 251 3.48 15.67 -3.97
C ALA A 251 3.28 14.18 -4.28
N TYR A 252 2.04 13.75 -4.57
CA TYR A 252 1.75 12.39 -4.98
C TYR A 252 2.36 12.05 -6.35
N MET A 253 2.25 12.94 -7.34
CA MET A 253 2.81 12.74 -8.68
C MET A 253 4.35 12.72 -8.67
N ASP A 254 4.98 13.55 -7.84
CA ASP A 254 6.43 13.54 -7.63
C ASP A 254 6.88 12.19 -7.05
N ARG A 255 6.15 11.64 -6.07
CA ARG A 255 6.41 10.30 -5.50
C ARG A 255 6.19 9.16 -6.51
N LYS A 256 5.28 9.36 -7.46
CA LYS A 256 4.98 8.43 -8.56
C LYS A 256 5.98 8.56 -9.72
N GLU A 257 6.84 9.58 -9.71
CA GLU A 257 7.77 9.91 -10.79
C GLU A 257 7.07 10.20 -12.13
N VAL A 258 5.88 10.83 -12.06
CA VAL A 258 5.08 11.21 -13.22
C VAL A 258 4.85 12.72 -13.22
N GLU A 259 4.98 13.36 -14.38
CA GLU A 259 4.73 14.79 -14.48
C GLU A 259 3.25 15.12 -14.26
N VAL A 260 2.97 16.08 -13.38
CA VAL A 260 1.62 16.63 -13.22
C VAL A 260 1.17 17.26 -14.54
N PRO A 261 0.00 16.86 -15.10
CA PRO A 261 -0.48 17.44 -16.35
C PRO A 261 -0.65 18.96 -16.29
N THR A 262 -0.33 19.67 -17.36
CA THR A 262 -0.40 21.14 -17.43
C THR A 262 -1.79 21.69 -17.09
N TYR A 263 -2.85 21.03 -17.57
CA TYR A 263 -4.22 21.44 -17.27
C TYR A 263 -4.56 21.38 -15.78
N VAL A 264 -3.94 20.47 -15.01
CA VAL A 264 -4.08 20.40 -13.55
C VAL A 264 -3.30 21.53 -12.89
N LYS A 265 -2.06 21.79 -13.32
CA LYS A 265 -1.24 22.87 -12.76
C LYS A 265 -1.89 24.25 -12.94
N GLU A 266 -2.50 24.49 -14.10
CA GLU A 266 -3.02 25.80 -14.49
C GLU A 266 -4.46 26.03 -14.05
N ASN A 267 -5.32 25.01 -14.11
CA ASN A 267 -6.77 25.19 -13.94
C ASN A 267 -7.31 24.66 -12.61
N LEU A 268 -6.54 23.89 -11.83
CA LEU A 268 -6.98 23.42 -10.51
C LEU A 268 -6.84 24.55 -9.48
N SER A 269 -7.94 24.87 -8.81
CA SER A 269 -7.99 25.92 -7.79
C SER A 269 -7.25 25.50 -6.52
N GLU A 270 -6.49 26.43 -5.93
CA GLU A 270 -5.82 26.27 -4.63
C GLU A 270 -6.78 26.38 -3.44
N LYS A 271 -8.02 26.84 -3.68
CA LYS A 271 -9.06 26.94 -2.65
C LYS A 271 -9.61 25.59 -2.25
N VAL A 272 -9.62 24.62 -3.17
CA VAL A 272 -10.09 23.26 -2.87
C VAL A 272 -9.05 22.59 -1.97
N LYS A 273 -9.50 22.16 -0.79
CA LYS A 273 -8.65 21.52 0.21
C LYS A 273 -8.63 20.01 0.04
N LEU A 274 -7.55 19.38 0.50
CA LEU A 274 -7.45 17.93 0.54
C LEU A 274 -8.55 17.30 1.39
N SER A 275 -9.02 18.00 2.42
CA SER A 275 -10.18 17.59 3.22
C SER A 275 -11.47 17.36 2.42
N GLN A 276 -11.56 17.87 1.18
CA GLN A 276 -12.73 17.78 0.31
C GLN A 276 -12.52 16.81 -0.87
N ILE A 277 -11.43 16.03 -0.87
CA ILE A 277 -11.04 15.18 -1.99
C ILE A 277 -12.08 14.10 -2.32
N ILE A 278 -12.65 13.44 -1.32
CA ILE A 278 -13.64 12.37 -1.50
C ILE A 278 -14.88 12.95 -2.18
N GLU A 279 -15.38 14.08 -1.69
CA GLU A 279 -16.55 14.76 -2.24
C GLU A 279 -16.26 15.36 -3.62
N THR A 280 -15.03 15.81 -3.88
CA THR A 280 -14.56 16.23 -5.21
C THR A 280 -14.63 15.09 -6.22
N TRP A 281 -14.15 13.91 -5.85
CA TRP A 281 -14.20 12.73 -6.71
C TRP A 281 -15.64 12.29 -7.00
N LYS A 282 -16.48 12.22 -5.96
CA LYS A 282 -17.91 11.89 -6.10
C LYS A 282 -18.64 12.88 -7.01
N TYR A 283 -18.46 14.18 -6.78
CA TYR A 283 -19.07 15.25 -7.57
C TYR A 283 -18.66 15.19 -9.04
N THR A 284 -17.38 14.91 -9.31
CA THR A 284 -16.85 14.78 -10.67
C THR A 284 -17.50 13.60 -11.41
N ILE A 285 -17.74 12.48 -10.73
CA ILE A 285 -18.42 11.31 -11.31
C ILE A 285 -19.89 11.60 -11.59
N THR A 286 -20.60 12.23 -10.65
CA THR A 286 -22.01 12.58 -10.86
C THR A 286 -22.17 13.56 -12.01
N ALA A 287 -21.33 14.60 -12.06
CA ALA A 287 -21.33 15.57 -13.15
C ALA A 287 -21.00 14.93 -14.51
N LYS A 288 -20.07 13.96 -14.54
CA LYS A 288 -19.75 13.19 -15.75
C LYS A 288 -20.94 12.34 -16.22
N GLN A 289 -21.66 11.71 -15.29
CA GLN A 289 -22.85 10.92 -15.64
C GLN A 289 -23.98 11.79 -16.18
N GLU A 290 -24.18 12.98 -15.60
CA GLU A 290 -25.15 13.97 -16.10
C GLU A 290 -24.81 14.39 -17.54
N LEU A 291 -23.54 14.76 -17.81
CA LEU A 291 -23.04 15.12 -19.15
C LEU A 291 -23.11 13.99 -20.19
N MET A 292 -23.16 12.72 -19.77
CA MET A 292 -23.27 11.57 -20.67
C MET A 292 -24.72 11.17 -20.95
N ASN A 293 -25.67 11.64 -20.13
CA ASN A 293 -27.10 11.37 -20.26
C ASN A 293 -27.86 12.51 -20.95
N GLU A 294 -27.24 13.68 -21.12
CA GLU A 294 -27.67 14.79 -22.00
C GLU A 294 -27.24 14.57 -23.46
#